data_AF-A0A535FCA6-F1
#
_entry.id   AF-A0A535FCA6-F1
#
_cell.length_a   1.000
_cell.length_b   1.000
_cell.length_c   1.000
_cell.angle_alpha   90.00
_cell.angle_beta   90.00
_cell.angle_gamma   90.00
#
_symmetry.space_group_name_H-M   'P 1'
#
loop_
_entity.id
_entity.type
_entity.pdbx_description
1 polymer ?
#
loop_
_entity_poly.entity_id
_entity_poly.type
_entity_poly.pdbx_seq_one_letter_code
_entity_poly.pdbx_strand_id
1 'polypeptide(L)'
;MSLAAVRDSDRMLLGIMQILNIKPAPALSAIQSLITHLQDKQLLLLLDNFEQVSDAAAVIGELLAAAPGLKVLVTSRMVLHLYGENEFKVQPL
;
A
#
# COMPACT_ATOMS: atom_id res chain seq x y z
N MET A 1 1.05 5.40 -7.09
CA MET A 1 0.14 6.56 -7.03
C MET A 1 0.64 7.54 -5.98
N SER A 2 0.33 8.84 -6.13
CA SER A 2 0.61 9.82 -5.08
C SER A 2 -0.50 9.80 -4.03
N LEU A 3 -0.11 9.81 -2.76
CA LEU A 3 -0.96 9.85 -1.57
C LEU A 3 -1.07 11.25 -0.97
N ALA A 4 -0.63 12.29 -1.68
CA ALA A 4 -0.58 13.67 -1.16
C ALA A 4 -1.95 14.20 -0.66
N ALA A 5 -3.07 13.68 -1.16
CA ALA A 5 -4.43 14.05 -0.71
C ALA A 5 -5.09 12.98 0.17
N VAL A 6 -4.41 11.86 0.45
CA VAL A 6 -4.92 10.73 1.22
C VAL A 6 -4.46 10.89 2.67
N ARG A 7 -5.35 10.62 3.62
CA ARG A 7 -5.09 10.81 5.07
C ARG A 7 -5.32 9.57 5.91
N ASP A 8 -6.04 8.59 5.36
CA ASP A 8 -6.43 7.36 6.05
C ASP A 8 -6.24 6.15 5.13
N SER A 9 -6.03 4.99 5.77
CA SER A 9 -5.73 3.73 5.09
C SER A 9 -6.91 3.24 4.24
N ASP A 10 -8.16 3.51 4.65
CA ASP A 10 -9.35 3.12 3.88
C ASP A 10 -9.38 3.81 2.51
N ARG A 11 -9.14 5.13 2.46
CA ARG A 11 -9.04 5.87 1.19
C ARG A 11 -7.86 5.41 0.35
N MET A 12 -6.74 5.05 0.98
CA MET A 12 -5.60 4.46 0.26
C MET A 12 -6.02 3.14 -0.40
N LEU A 13 -6.65 2.23 0.35
CA LEU A 13 -7.10 0.92 -0.15
C LEU A 13 -8.07 1.09 -1.33
N LEU A 14 -9.06 1.98 -1.20
CA LEU A 14 -10.00 2.28 -2.28
C LEU A 14 -9.30 2.86 -3.52
N GLY A 15 -8.34 3.77 -3.33
CA GLY A 15 -7.55 4.33 -4.42
C GLY A 15 -6.73 3.26 -5.16
N ILE A 16 -6.11 2.33 -4.44
CA ILE A 16 -5.39 1.20 -5.03
C ILE A 16 -6.35 0.31 -5.83
N MET A 17 -7.52 -0.02 -5.25
CA MET A 17 -8.54 -0.81 -5.94
C MET A 17 -8.99 -0.15 -7.24
N GLN A 18 -9.21 1.17 -7.25
CA GLN A 18 -9.58 1.90 -8.47
C GLN A 18 -8.50 1.81 -9.55
N ILE A 19 -7.23 1.98 -9.18
CA ILE A 19 -6.10 1.91 -10.13
C ILE A 19 -5.94 0.50 -10.69
N LEU A 20 -6.11 -0.52 -9.85
CA LEU A 20 -6.06 -1.92 -10.27
C LEU A 20 -7.36 -2.41 -10.92
N ASN A 21 -8.36 -1.53 -11.07
CA ASN A 21 -9.69 -1.83 -11.60
C ASN A 21 -10.39 -3.01 -10.89
N ILE A 22 -10.22 -3.08 -9.57
CA ILE A 22 -10.82 -4.08 -8.69
C ILE A 22 -12.17 -3.55 -8.22
N LYS A 23 -13.22 -4.31 -8.49
CA LYS A 23 -14.56 -4.00 -8.00
C LYS A 23 -14.70 -4.45 -6.54
N PRO A 24 -15.20 -3.60 -5.64
CA PRO A 24 -15.47 -4.00 -4.26
C PRO A 24 -16.52 -5.12 -4.24
N ALA A 25 -16.20 -6.21 -3.56
CA ALA A 25 -17.16 -7.28 -3.33
C ALA A 25 -18.04 -6.92 -2.11
N PRO A 26 -19.38 -7.00 -2.19
CA PRO A 26 -20.26 -6.59 -1.09
C PRO A 26 -20.03 -7.33 0.24
N ALA A 27 -19.47 -8.54 0.18
CA ALA A 27 -19.21 -9.40 1.33
C ALA A 27 -17.78 -9.31 1.89
N LEU A 28 -16.89 -8.54 1.24
CA LEU A 28 -15.48 -8.43 1.62
C LEU A 28 -15.13 -6.99 1.97
N SER A 29 -14.25 -6.81 2.94
CA SER A 29 -13.59 -5.52 3.14
C SER A 29 -12.70 -5.17 1.95
N ALA A 30 -12.31 -3.89 1.85
CA ALA A 30 -11.40 -3.42 0.79
C ALA A 30 -10.06 -4.17 0.82
N ILE A 31 -9.51 -4.38 2.01
CA ILE A 31 -8.26 -5.12 2.20
C ILE A 31 -8.40 -6.60 1.79
N GLN A 32 -9.48 -7.28 2.16
CA GLN A 32 -9.74 -8.67 1.74
C GLN A 32 -9.87 -8.80 0.21
N SER A 33 -10.55 -7.83 -0.43
CA SER A 33 -10.67 -7.78 -1.88
C SER A 33 -9.30 -7.61 -2.55
N LEU A 34 -8.44 -6.75 -2.00
CA LEU A 34 -7.07 -6.56 -2.48
C LEU A 34 -6.22 -7.81 -2.27
N ILE A 35 -6.22 -8.41 -1.08
CA ILE A 35 -5.49 -9.65 -0.80
C ILE A 35 -5.88 -10.75 -1.80
N THR A 36 -7.17 -10.99 -1.96
CA THR A 36 -7.70 -12.00 -2.89
C THR A 36 -7.22 -11.75 -4.32
N HIS A 37 -7.11 -10.49 -4.73
CA HIS A 37 -6.65 -10.13 -6.06
C HIS A 37 -5.12 -10.22 -6.20
N LEU A 38 -4.36 -9.89 -5.15
CA LEU A 38 -2.90 -9.75 -5.19
C LEU A 38 -2.16 -11.04 -4.84
N GLN A 39 -2.78 -11.99 -4.14
CA GLN A 39 -2.12 -13.21 -3.64
C GLN A 39 -1.37 -14.01 -4.72
N ASP A 40 -1.94 -14.08 -5.93
CA ASP A 40 -1.37 -14.85 -7.06
C ASP A 40 -0.61 -13.98 -8.07
N LYS A 41 -0.33 -12.71 -7.73
CA LYS A 41 0.27 -11.73 -8.65
C LYS A 41 1.68 -11.36 -8.25
N GLN A 42 2.50 -11.10 -9.27
CA GLN A 42 3.82 -10.49 -9.12
C GLN A 42 3.70 -9.01 -9.51
N LEU A 43 3.65 -8.12 -8.53
CA LEU A 43 3.31 -6.71 -8.75
C LEU A 43 4.16 -5.79 -7.88
N LEU A 44 4.54 -4.63 -8.41
CA LEU A 44 5.19 -3.56 -7.66
C LEU A 44 4.21 -2.40 -7.47
N LEU A 45 3.87 -2.08 -6.22
CA LEU A 45 3.12 -0.88 -5.87
C LEU A 45 4.10 0.23 -5.48
N LEU A 46 4.11 1.30 -6.26
CA LEU A 46 4.79 2.54 -5.91
C LEU A 46 3.82 3.48 -5.20
N LEU A 47 4.11 3.85 -3.96
CA LEU A 47 3.31 4.77 -3.15
C LEU A 47 4.15 6.02 -2.85
N ASP A 48 3.66 7.18 -3.25
CA ASP A 48 4.34 8.45 -3.04
C ASP A 48 3.62 9.32 -1.99
N ASN A 49 4.37 10.14 -1.25
CA ASN A 49 3.88 10.98 -0.14
C ASN A 49 3.19 10.19 0.99
N PHE A 50 3.75 9.04 1.37
CA PHE A 50 3.11 8.13 2.33
C PHE A 50 3.02 8.65 3.76
N GLU A 51 3.81 9.68 4.13
CA GLU A 51 3.88 10.24 5.49
C GLU A 51 2.54 10.78 6.03
N GLN A 52 1.55 10.96 5.14
CA GLN A 52 0.29 11.62 5.43
C GLN A 52 -0.84 10.63 5.77
N VAL A 53 -0.62 9.33 5.56
CA VAL A 53 -1.65 8.30 5.72
C VAL A 53 -1.46 7.57 7.05
N SER A 54 -2.36 7.81 7.99
CA SER A 54 -2.37 7.14 9.28
C SER A 54 -2.66 5.64 9.14
N ASP A 55 -2.04 4.82 10.00
CA ASP A 55 -2.23 3.36 10.08
C ASP A 55 -1.94 2.58 8.79
N ALA A 56 -1.45 3.23 7.74
CA ALA A 56 -1.21 2.62 6.45
C ALA A 56 -0.08 1.58 6.50
N ALA A 57 0.92 1.78 7.36
CA ALA A 57 2.02 0.84 7.52
C ALA A 57 1.52 -0.56 7.90
N ALA A 58 0.66 -0.67 8.92
CA ALA A 58 0.10 -1.94 9.36
C ALA A 58 -0.68 -2.66 8.24
N VAL A 59 -1.49 -1.90 7.49
CA VAL A 59 -2.24 -2.39 6.34
C VAL A 59 -1.32 -2.88 5.21
N ILE A 60 -0.24 -2.15 4.91
CA ILE A 60 0.77 -2.60 3.94
C ILE A 60 1.45 -3.88 4.40
N GLY A 61 1.76 -4.00 5.70
CA GLY A 61 2.31 -5.22 6.28
C GLY A 61 1.39 -6.44 6.08
N GLU A 62 0.08 -6.26 6.28
CA GLU A 62 -0.90 -7.32 6.04
C GLU A 62 -0.97 -7.72 4.55
N LEU A 63 -0.96 -6.75 3.63
CA LEU A 63 -0.93 -7.03 2.19
C LEU A 63 0.33 -7.79 1.76
N LEU A 64 1.50 -7.38 2.27
CA LEU A 64 2.78 -8.04 1.98
C LEU A 64 2.83 -9.47 2.54
N ALA A 65 2.26 -9.68 3.73
CA ALA A 65 2.20 -11.01 4.34
C ALA A 65 1.29 -11.97 3.55
N ALA A 66 0.18 -11.47 3.03
CA ALA A 66 -0.80 -12.28 2.32
C ALA A 66 -0.50 -12.45 0.81
N ALA A 67 0.30 -11.56 0.21
CA ALA A 67 0.67 -11.60 -1.20
C ALA A 67 2.20 -11.67 -1.37
N PRO A 68 2.81 -12.87 -1.40
CA PRO A 68 4.27 -13.02 -1.43
C PRO A 68 4.92 -12.50 -2.74
N GLY A 69 4.14 -12.33 -3.81
CA GLY A 69 4.58 -11.70 -5.05
C GLY A 69 4.47 -10.18 -5.09
N LEU A 70 3.87 -9.58 -4.06
CA LEU A 70 3.73 -8.14 -3.95
C LEU A 70 5.04 -7.52 -3.43
N LYS A 71 5.51 -6.50 -4.14
CA LYS A 71 6.55 -5.60 -3.67
C LYS A 71 5.95 -4.21 -3.51
N VAL A 72 6.37 -3.49 -2.48
CA VAL A 72 5.93 -2.11 -2.24
C VAL A 72 7.18 -1.23 -2.16
N LEU A 73 7.20 -0.18 -2.98
CA LEU A 73 8.18 0.89 -2.90
C LEU A 73 7.47 2.13 -2.41
N VAL A 74 7.96 2.72 -1.33
CA VAL A 74 7.36 3.90 -0.72
C VAL A 74 8.34 5.06 -0.77
N THR A 75 7.85 6.22 -1.20
CA THR A 75 8.51 7.51 -0.95
C THR A 75 7.79 8.21 0.20
N SER A 76 8.54 8.50 1.24
CA SER A 76 8.06 9.07 2.49
C SER A 76 9.15 9.95 3.10
N ARG A 77 8.73 10.96 3.89
CA ARG A 77 9.66 11.76 4.72
C ARG A 77 9.92 11.15 6.09
N MET A 78 9.23 10.07 6.43
CA MET A 78 9.33 9.35 7.70
C MET A 78 9.49 7.86 7.43
N VAL A 79 10.20 7.18 8.33
CA VAL A 79 10.36 5.72 8.30
C VAL A 79 9.02 5.05 8.62
N LEU A 80 8.68 3.94 7.97
CA LEU A 80 7.39 3.27 8.17
C LEU A 80 7.43 2.26 9.33
N HIS A 81 8.61 1.87 9.79
CA HIS A 81 8.85 0.89 10.85
C HIS A 81 8.24 -0.48 10.56
N LEU A 82 8.38 -0.94 9.31
CA LEU A 82 7.89 -2.26 8.89
C LEU A 82 8.97 -3.34 8.97
N TYR A 83 8.57 -4.55 9.33
CA TYR A 83 9.47 -5.70 9.28
C TYR A 83 9.89 -5.99 7.83
N GLY A 84 11.20 -6.06 7.57
CA GLY A 84 11.75 -6.20 6.22
C GLY A 84 11.85 -4.89 5.42
N GLU A 85 11.60 -3.74 6.06
CA GLU A 85 11.82 -2.42 5.47
C GLU A 85 13.30 -2.23 5.09
N ASN A 86 13.53 -1.80 3.85
CA ASN A 86 14.85 -1.41 3.37
C ASN A 86 14.82 0.10 3.12
N GLU A 87 15.48 0.85 4.00
CA GLU A 87 15.54 2.31 3.89
C GLU A 87 16.60 2.73 2.87
N PHE A 88 16.23 3.63 1.96
CA PHE A 88 17.16 4.29 1.05
C PHE A 88 17.08 5.80 1.24
N LYS A 89 18.06 6.37 1.95
CA LYS A 89 18.15 7.82 2.16
C LYS A 89 18.60 8.50 0.87
N VAL A 90 17.72 9.29 0.28
CA VAL A 90 18.04 10.15 -0.86
C VAL A 90 18.55 11.51 -0.37
N GLN A 91 19.62 12.03 -0.97
CA GLN A 91 20.07 13.38 -0.70
C GLN A 91 19.08 14.40 -1.29
N PRO A 92 18.87 15.57 -0.66
CA PRO A 92 18.05 16.62 -1.22
C PRO A 92 18.57 17.03 -2.61
N LEU A 93 17.65 17.29 -3.53
CA LEU A 93 17.94 17.84 -4.87
C LEU A 93 18.32 19.32 -4.79
#